data_AF-A0A379IFZ0-F1
#
_entry.id   AF-A0A379IFZ0-F1
#
_cell.length_a   1.000
_cell.length_b   1.000
_cell.length_c   1.000
_cell.angle_alpha   90.00
_cell.angle_beta   90.00
_cell.angle_gamma   90.00
#
_symmetry.space_group_name_H-M   'P 1'
#
loop_
_entity.id
_entity.type
_entity.pdbx_description
1 polymer ?
#
loop_
_entity_poly.entity_id
_entity_poly.type
_entity_poly.pdbx_seq_one_letter_code
_entity_poly.pdbx_strand_id
1 'polypeptide(L)'
;MSRQEGALAWIAKGDPAQHEWALRYLYKKQIDVSQLKSYTDLASWVPSMLGASERREFINKMRSAWAQKKFRGRSNGKKAYSFVLTASAKKQLDELAKGQGLSVTGTLEKLISDKLNLQRSVEKQLRQARGIEKARKDSDFHHLAASTLGGLLGTALMDLSKCKILLGDAKVECSALMEPQQSKVEELFKQMKADIFAKLALSENLDIMMFKRLIRLPKNAST
;
A
#
# COMPACT_ATOMS: atom_id res chain seq x y z
N MET A 1 -17.81 22.86 61.70
CA MET A 1 -17.25 22.71 60.35
C MET A 1 -18.30 23.14 59.34
N SER A 2 -17.98 24.13 58.51
CA SER A 2 -18.97 25.03 57.90
C SER A 2 -19.56 24.47 56.61
N ARG A 3 -20.89 24.51 56.48
CA ARG A 3 -21.72 24.05 55.33
C ARG A 3 -21.29 24.58 53.95
N GLN A 4 -20.39 25.57 53.91
CA GLN A 4 -19.94 26.28 52.72
C GLN A 4 -18.79 25.58 51.99
N GLU A 5 -18.00 24.73 52.66
CA GLU A 5 -16.94 23.91 52.01
C GLU A 5 -17.52 22.89 51.02
N GLY A 6 -18.79 22.50 51.17
CA GLY A 6 -19.45 21.55 50.28
C GLY A 6 -19.78 22.10 48.87
N ALA A 7 -19.85 23.43 48.70
CA ALA A 7 -20.29 24.02 47.43
C ALA A 7 -19.19 23.97 46.34
N LEU A 8 -17.92 24.03 46.75
CA LEU A 8 -16.75 24.00 45.86
C LEU A 8 -15.94 22.70 45.93
N ALA A 9 -16.46 21.68 46.62
CA ALA A 9 -15.85 20.36 46.71
C ALA A 9 -15.62 19.66 45.34
N TRP A 10 -16.26 20.15 44.27
CA TRP A 10 -16.08 19.65 42.90
C TRP A 10 -14.86 20.23 42.18
N ILE A 11 -14.24 21.28 42.70
CA ILE A 11 -12.96 21.82 42.21
C ILE A 11 -11.85 21.12 42.99
N ALA A 12 -11.03 20.32 42.29
CA ALA A 12 -9.96 19.55 42.90
C ALA A 12 -8.77 20.47 43.23
N LYS A 13 -8.38 20.53 44.51
CA LYS A 13 -7.30 21.41 45.03
C LYS A 13 -5.96 21.26 44.31
N GLY A 14 -5.70 20.12 43.66
CA GLY A 14 -4.46 19.82 42.94
C GLY A 14 -4.57 19.80 41.41
N ASP A 15 -5.68 20.27 40.81
CA ASP A 15 -5.84 20.31 39.35
C ASP A 15 -5.63 21.73 38.80
N PRO A 16 -4.40 22.15 38.45
CA PRO A 16 -4.12 23.51 37.99
C PRO A 16 -4.91 23.88 36.71
N ALA A 17 -5.22 22.90 35.85
CA ALA A 17 -6.00 23.13 34.63
C ALA A 17 -7.48 23.41 34.93
N GLN A 18 -8.05 22.80 35.98
CA GLN A 18 -9.39 23.11 36.47
C GLN A 18 -9.45 24.50 37.10
N HIS A 19 -8.42 24.91 37.84
CA HIS A 19 -8.32 26.24 38.43
C HIS A 19 -8.19 27.34 37.37
N GLU A 20 -7.28 27.17 36.43
CA GLU A 20 -7.10 28.14 35.35
C GLU A 20 -8.38 28.27 34.51
N TRP A 21 -9.06 27.15 34.25
CA TRP A 21 -10.35 27.19 33.58
C TRP A 21 -11.41 27.92 34.39
N ALA A 22 -11.46 27.70 35.70
CA ALA A 22 -12.41 28.36 36.58
C ALA A 22 -12.23 29.88 36.55
N LEU A 23 -10.99 30.37 36.66
CA LEU A 23 -10.67 31.81 36.56
C LEU A 23 -11.08 32.39 35.20
N ARG A 24 -10.76 31.69 34.10
CA ARG A 24 -11.18 32.11 32.75
C ARG A 24 -12.70 32.13 32.59
N TYR A 25 -13.41 31.19 33.22
CA TYR A 25 -14.88 31.15 33.19
C TYR A 25 -15.49 32.35 33.91
N LEU A 26 -14.94 32.71 35.08
CA LEU A 26 -15.35 33.88 35.86
C LEU A 26 -15.07 35.18 35.12
N TYR A 27 -13.85 35.34 34.57
CA TYR A 27 -13.49 36.50 33.74
C TYR A 27 -14.45 36.69 32.55
N LYS A 28 -14.79 35.60 31.86
CA LYS A 28 -15.76 35.62 30.74
C LYS A 28 -17.17 36.04 31.17
N LYS A 29 -17.52 35.87 32.45
CA LYS A 29 -18.77 36.34 33.05
C LYS A 29 -18.69 37.77 33.58
N GLN A 30 -17.63 38.51 33.22
CA GLN A 30 -17.36 39.90 33.63
C GLN A 30 -17.22 40.06 35.15
N ILE A 31 -16.76 39.00 35.80
CA ILE A 31 -16.46 38.99 37.22
C ILE A 31 -14.99 39.39 37.38
N ASP A 32 -14.71 40.41 38.19
CA ASP A 32 -13.34 40.75 38.52
C ASP A 32 -12.73 39.66 39.42
N VAL A 33 -11.73 38.98 38.86
CA VAL A 33 -10.98 37.89 39.49
C VAL A 33 -9.49 38.20 39.58
N SER A 34 -9.10 39.47 39.41
CA SER A 34 -7.70 39.92 39.42
C SER A 34 -6.94 39.55 40.69
N GLN A 35 -7.65 39.40 41.81
CA GLN A 35 -7.10 39.01 43.12
C GLN A 35 -7.14 37.49 43.39
N LEU A 36 -7.79 36.69 42.54
CA LEU A 36 -7.97 35.25 42.75
C LEU A 36 -6.85 34.47 42.06
N LYS A 37 -5.81 34.09 42.80
CA LYS A 37 -4.64 33.37 42.27
C LYS A 37 -4.61 31.90 42.68
N SER A 38 -5.26 31.56 43.79
CA SER A 38 -5.27 30.23 44.39
C SER A 38 -6.69 29.66 44.56
N TYR A 39 -6.78 28.33 44.71
CA TYR A 39 -8.00 27.63 45.16
C TYR A 39 -8.59 28.25 46.43
N THR A 40 -7.71 28.59 47.38
CA THR A 40 -8.10 29.14 48.69
C THR A 40 -8.77 30.49 48.56
N ASP A 41 -8.33 31.30 47.60
CA ASP A 41 -8.88 32.63 47.33
C ASP A 41 -10.26 32.48 46.71
N LEU A 42 -10.40 31.55 45.75
CA LEU A 42 -11.67 31.24 45.09
C LEU A 42 -12.68 30.66 46.09
N ALA A 43 -12.22 29.79 47.00
CA ALA A 43 -13.04 29.20 48.05
C ALA A 43 -13.56 30.24 49.07
N SER A 44 -12.76 31.26 49.35
CA SER A 44 -13.11 32.34 50.28
C SER A 44 -13.97 33.43 49.62
N TRP A 45 -13.81 33.64 48.31
CA TRP A 45 -14.52 34.67 47.55
C TRP A 45 -15.93 34.25 47.09
N VAL A 46 -16.13 32.98 46.73
CA VAL A 46 -17.45 32.51 46.28
C VAL A 46 -18.57 32.74 47.32
N PRO A 47 -18.35 32.60 48.64
CA PRO A 47 -19.31 32.97 49.68
C PRO A 47 -19.62 34.48 49.80
N SER A 48 -18.73 35.39 49.41
CA SER A 48 -18.95 36.83 49.55
C SER A 48 -19.71 37.47 48.38
N MET A 49 -19.86 36.77 47.26
CA MET A 49 -20.26 37.39 45.99
C MET A 49 -21.77 37.53 45.74
N LEU A 50 -22.60 36.58 46.19
CA LEU A 50 -24.01 36.45 45.78
C LEU A 50 -24.93 36.10 46.96
N GLY A 51 -26.26 36.22 46.78
CA GLY A 51 -27.24 35.64 47.69
C GLY A 51 -27.17 34.10 47.71
N ALA A 52 -27.69 33.44 48.74
CA ALA A 52 -27.56 31.99 48.91
C ALA A 52 -28.17 31.16 47.75
N SER A 53 -29.25 31.65 47.13
CA SER A 53 -29.92 31.03 45.97
C SER A 53 -29.14 31.22 44.67
N GLU A 54 -28.78 32.46 44.36
CA GLU A 54 -28.03 32.84 43.15
C GLU A 54 -26.65 32.16 43.10
N ARG A 55 -25.97 32.08 44.26
CA ARG A 55 -24.69 31.37 44.39
C ARG A 55 -24.81 29.90 44.00
N ARG A 56 -25.88 29.23 44.43
CA ARG A 56 -26.10 27.81 44.14
C ARG A 56 -26.31 27.58 42.65
N GLU A 57 -27.13 28.41 42.01
CA GLU A 57 -27.40 28.31 40.58
C GLU A 57 -26.13 28.59 39.75
N PHE A 58 -25.36 29.60 40.15
CA PHE A 58 -24.10 29.94 39.52
C PHE A 58 -23.08 28.78 39.59
N ILE A 59 -22.91 28.19 40.77
CA ILE A 59 -22.02 27.03 40.97
C ILE A 59 -22.46 25.85 40.13
N ASN A 60 -23.77 25.59 40.01
CA ASN A 60 -24.29 24.52 39.17
C ASN A 60 -24.00 24.76 37.68
N LYS A 61 -24.20 25.99 37.17
CA LYS A 61 -23.87 26.37 35.79
C LYS A 61 -22.38 26.20 35.51
N MET A 62 -21.54 26.64 36.43
CA MET A 62 -20.09 26.50 36.34
C MET A 62 -19.66 25.02 36.34
N ARG A 63 -20.21 24.20 37.23
CA ARG A 63 -19.94 22.75 37.27
C ARG A 63 -20.32 22.05 35.96
N SER A 64 -21.51 22.33 35.43
CA SER A 64 -21.99 21.75 34.16
C SER A 64 -21.10 22.14 32.98
N ALA A 65 -20.65 23.40 32.92
CA ALA A 65 -19.74 23.86 31.89
C ALA A 65 -18.37 23.16 31.95
N TRP A 66 -17.86 22.89 33.15
CA TRP A 66 -16.62 22.11 33.32
C TRP A 66 -16.79 20.67 32.85
N ALA A 67 -17.89 20.01 33.23
CA ALA A 67 -18.19 18.66 32.79
C ALA A 67 -18.24 18.56 31.26
N GLN A 68 -18.86 19.55 30.61
CA GLN A 68 -18.91 19.64 29.14
C GLN A 68 -17.52 19.89 28.52
N LYS A 69 -16.69 20.77 29.12
CA LYS A 69 -15.31 20.97 28.67
C LYS A 69 -14.49 19.68 28.80
N LYS A 70 -14.58 18.98 29.94
CA LYS A 70 -13.88 17.71 30.18
C LYS A 70 -14.31 16.63 29.17
N PHE A 71 -15.60 16.59 28.84
CA PHE A 71 -16.12 15.71 27.79
C PHE A 71 -15.53 16.04 26.41
N ARG A 72 -15.52 17.32 26.02
CA ARG A 72 -14.90 17.78 24.76
C ARG A 72 -13.38 17.60 24.72
N GLY A 73 -12.70 17.64 25.86
CA GLY A 73 -11.26 17.36 25.94
C GLY A 73 -10.91 15.88 25.71
N ARG A 74 -11.83 14.96 26.03
CA ARG A 74 -11.64 13.52 25.80
C ARG A 74 -11.79 13.09 24.34
N SER A 75 -12.28 13.96 23.46
CA SER A 75 -12.47 13.67 22.03
C SER A 75 -11.26 14.04 21.15
N ASN A 76 -10.07 14.30 21.72
CA ASN A 76 -8.87 14.57 20.91
C ASN A 76 -8.61 13.43 19.90
N GLY A 77 -8.81 13.71 18.61
CA GLY A 77 -8.67 12.77 17.50
C GLY A 77 -9.96 12.02 17.08
N LYS A 78 -11.04 12.09 17.87
CA LYS A 78 -12.32 11.41 17.57
C LYS A 78 -13.36 12.42 17.09
N LYS A 79 -13.92 12.23 15.90
CA LYS A 79 -15.05 13.01 15.39
C LYS A 79 -16.36 12.29 15.73
N ALA A 80 -17.29 13.00 16.35
CA ALA A 80 -18.62 12.45 16.60
C ALA A 80 -19.41 12.43 15.28
N TYR A 81 -19.93 11.25 14.93
CA TYR A 81 -20.81 11.05 13.79
C TYR A 81 -22.15 10.49 14.27
N SER A 82 -23.24 11.09 13.82
CA SER A 82 -24.59 10.56 14.01
C SER A 82 -25.04 9.93 12.70
N PHE A 83 -25.39 8.66 12.73
CA PHE A 83 -25.91 7.92 11.59
C PHE A 83 -27.20 7.21 11.99
N VAL A 84 -28.13 7.08 11.04
CA VAL A 84 -29.38 6.35 11.24
C VAL A 84 -29.19 4.96 10.65
N LEU A 85 -29.38 3.93 11.46
CA LEU A 85 -29.40 2.54 11.03
C LEU A 85 -30.83 2.01 11.07
N THR A 86 -31.10 1.01 10.24
CA THR A 86 -32.30 0.18 10.42
C THR A 86 -32.23 -0.55 11.76
N ALA A 87 -33.38 -0.87 12.35
CA ALA A 87 -33.44 -1.61 13.61
C ALA A 87 -32.72 -2.97 13.51
N SER A 88 -32.81 -3.62 12.35
CA SER A 88 -32.10 -4.88 12.07
C SER A 88 -30.58 -4.71 12.08
N ALA A 89 -30.05 -3.73 11.34
CA ALA A 89 -28.60 -3.47 11.29
C ALA A 89 -28.04 -3.06 12.67
N LYS A 90 -28.80 -2.27 13.43
CA LYS A 90 -28.48 -1.92 14.82
C LYS A 90 -28.36 -3.17 15.69
N LYS A 91 -29.34 -4.08 15.61
CA LYS A 91 -29.35 -5.34 16.37
C LYS A 91 -28.14 -6.23 16.04
N GLN A 92 -27.83 -6.39 14.75
CA GLN A 92 -26.67 -7.16 14.31
C GLN A 92 -25.35 -6.55 14.80
N LEU A 93 -25.22 -5.23 14.74
CA LEU A 93 -24.04 -4.54 15.25
C LEU A 93 -23.89 -4.68 16.77
N ASP A 94 -25.00 -4.64 17.51
CA ASP A 94 -25.00 -4.84 18.97
C ASP A 94 -24.64 -6.29 19.34
N GLU A 95 -25.11 -7.28 18.57
CA GLU A 95 -24.72 -8.70 18.73
C GLU A 95 -23.23 -8.92 18.45
N LEU A 96 -22.71 -8.34 17.36
CA LEU A 96 -21.28 -8.38 17.04
C LEU A 96 -20.42 -7.72 18.14
N ALA A 97 -20.87 -6.58 18.65
CA ALA A 97 -20.18 -5.87 19.72
C ALA A 97 -20.12 -6.70 21.01
N LYS A 98 -21.25 -7.33 21.40
CA LYS A 98 -21.32 -8.24 22.54
C LYS A 98 -20.40 -9.44 22.37
N GLY A 99 -20.43 -10.09 21.21
CA GLY A 99 -19.58 -11.26 20.92
C GLY A 99 -18.09 -10.95 20.97
N GLN A 100 -17.69 -9.72 20.65
CA GLN A 100 -16.28 -9.29 20.67
C GLN A 100 -15.86 -8.58 21.96
N GLY A 101 -16.78 -8.35 22.91
CA GLY A 101 -16.51 -7.57 24.13
C GLY A 101 -16.14 -6.11 23.85
N LEU A 102 -16.55 -5.57 22.69
CA LEU A 102 -16.23 -4.21 22.26
C LEU A 102 -17.44 -3.29 22.39
N SER A 103 -17.18 -1.98 22.39
CA SER A 103 -18.26 -1.01 22.19
C SER A 103 -18.77 -1.09 20.74
N VAL A 104 -20.01 -0.67 20.52
CA VAL A 104 -20.62 -0.57 19.17
C VAL A 104 -19.73 0.25 18.24
N THR A 105 -19.20 1.38 18.72
CA THR A 105 -18.27 2.22 17.96
C THR A 105 -16.95 1.52 17.68
N GLY A 106 -16.35 0.84 18.68
CA GLY A 106 -15.11 0.09 18.47
C GLY A 106 -15.27 -1.08 17.51
N THR A 107 -16.44 -1.72 17.52
CA THR A 107 -16.80 -2.79 16.57
C THR A 107 -16.91 -2.24 15.15
N LEU A 108 -17.51 -1.06 14.98
CA LEU A 108 -17.60 -0.40 13.68
C LEU A 108 -16.21 0.01 13.15
N GLU A 109 -15.37 0.62 13.99
CA GLU A 109 -13.99 0.99 13.63
C GLU A 109 -13.17 -0.24 13.21
N LYS A 110 -13.34 -1.36 13.92
CA LYS A 110 -12.68 -2.62 13.60
C LYS A 110 -13.19 -3.21 12.28
N LEU A 111 -14.50 -3.26 12.05
CA LEU A 111 -15.09 -3.75 10.79
C LEU A 111 -14.58 -2.98 9.57
N ILE A 112 -14.48 -1.65 9.68
CA ILE A 112 -13.94 -0.79 8.61
C ILE A 112 -12.47 -1.15 8.35
N SER A 113 -11.68 -1.27 9.42
CA SER A 113 -10.25 -1.57 9.34
C SER A 113 -10.00 -2.97 8.74
N ASP A 114 -10.72 -3.97 9.22
CA ASP A 114 -10.62 -5.36 8.78
C ASP A 114 -10.99 -5.49 7.30
N LYS A 115 -12.07 -4.83 6.87
CA LYS A 115 -12.50 -4.85 5.46
C LYS A 115 -11.44 -4.24 4.54
N LEU A 116 -10.86 -3.11 4.91
CA LEU A 116 -9.80 -2.45 4.12
C LEU A 116 -8.52 -3.28 4.07
N ASN A 117 -8.12 -3.87 5.21
CA ASN A 117 -6.94 -4.74 5.27
C ASN A 117 -7.12 -5.99 4.41
N LEU A 118 -8.30 -6.61 4.46
CA LEU A 118 -8.63 -7.76 3.63
C LEU A 118 -8.55 -7.41 2.13
N GLN A 119 -9.14 -6.28 1.72
CA GLN A 119 -9.08 -5.83 0.32
C GLN A 119 -7.64 -5.63 -0.15
N ARG A 120 -6.81 -4.93 0.65
CA ARG A 120 -5.39 -4.73 0.33
C ARG A 120 -4.62 -6.04 0.24
N SER A 121 -4.90 -7.00 1.13
CA SER A 121 -4.27 -8.32 1.10
C SER A 121 -4.61 -9.08 -0.18
N VAL A 122 -5.89 -9.10 -0.56
CA VAL A 122 -6.36 -9.74 -1.79
C VAL A 122 -5.73 -9.11 -3.02
N GLU A 123 -5.69 -7.78 -3.11
CA GLU A 123 -5.04 -7.07 -4.21
C GLU A 123 -3.55 -7.39 -4.31
N LYS A 124 -2.85 -7.45 -3.18
CA LYS A 124 -1.44 -7.81 -3.13
C LYS A 124 -1.21 -9.23 -3.64
N GLN A 125 -2.03 -10.19 -3.20
CA GLN A 125 -1.96 -11.58 -3.67
C GLN A 125 -2.22 -11.68 -5.17
N LEU A 126 -3.23 -10.98 -5.70
CA LEU A 126 -3.50 -10.96 -7.14
C LEU A 126 -2.36 -10.37 -7.95
N ARG A 127 -1.74 -9.27 -7.48
CA ARG A 127 -0.57 -8.68 -8.13
C ARG A 127 0.62 -9.65 -8.15
N GLN A 128 0.87 -10.34 -7.04
CA GLN A 128 1.93 -11.34 -6.95
C GLN A 128 1.67 -12.53 -7.87
N ALA A 129 0.44 -13.08 -7.86
CA ALA A 129 0.06 -14.18 -8.73
C ALA A 129 0.24 -13.82 -10.22
N ARG A 130 -0.20 -12.63 -10.64
CA ARG A 130 0.00 -12.13 -12.01
C ARG A 130 1.48 -11.97 -12.37
N GLY A 131 2.30 -11.48 -11.45
CA GLY A 131 3.74 -11.36 -11.64
C GLY A 131 4.43 -12.70 -11.85
N ILE A 132 4.07 -13.69 -11.01
CA ILE A 132 4.59 -15.07 -11.11
C ILE A 132 4.16 -15.71 -12.43
N GLU A 133 2.88 -15.59 -12.80
CA GLU A 133 2.37 -16.16 -14.04
C GLU A 133 3.07 -15.58 -15.28
N LYS A 134 3.29 -14.26 -15.29
CA LYS A 134 4.04 -13.60 -16.37
C LYS A 134 5.48 -14.12 -16.44
N ALA A 135 6.19 -14.17 -15.32
CA ALA A 135 7.56 -14.67 -15.28
C ALA A 135 7.65 -16.15 -15.73
N ARG A 136 6.64 -16.96 -15.40
CA ARG A 136 6.55 -18.36 -15.84
C ARG A 136 6.40 -18.45 -17.36
N LYS A 137 5.46 -17.68 -17.94
CA LYS A 137 5.27 -17.61 -19.40
C LYS A 137 6.52 -17.13 -20.12
N ASP A 138 7.20 -16.11 -19.58
CA ASP A 138 8.44 -15.60 -20.15
C ASP A 138 9.54 -16.69 -20.10
N SER A 139 9.68 -17.41 -18.98
CA SER A 139 10.62 -18.53 -18.84
C SER A 139 10.32 -19.69 -19.80
N ASP A 140 9.05 -20.10 -19.91
CA ASP A 140 8.61 -21.18 -20.78
C ASP A 140 8.88 -20.84 -22.26
N PHE A 141 8.64 -19.58 -22.64
CA PHE A 141 8.97 -19.06 -23.96
C PHE A 141 10.48 -19.11 -24.24
N HIS A 142 11.31 -18.65 -23.30
CA HIS A 142 12.77 -18.70 -23.45
C HIS A 142 13.29 -20.14 -23.58
N HIS A 143 12.77 -21.07 -22.78
CA HIS A 143 13.13 -22.48 -22.87
C HIS A 143 12.74 -23.08 -24.23
N LEU A 144 11.53 -22.81 -24.71
CA LEU A 144 11.08 -23.26 -26.03
C LEU A 144 11.96 -22.71 -27.15
N ALA A 145 12.27 -21.40 -27.12
CA ALA A 145 13.13 -20.77 -28.12
C ALA A 145 14.55 -21.37 -28.12
N ALA A 146 15.14 -21.60 -26.94
CA ALA A 146 16.46 -22.21 -26.82
C ALA A 146 16.49 -23.64 -27.37
N SER A 147 15.45 -24.44 -27.08
CA SER A 147 15.31 -25.81 -27.59
C SER A 147 15.22 -25.83 -29.11
N THR A 148 14.38 -24.97 -29.70
CA THR A 148 14.21 -24.88 -31.16
C THR A 148 15.51 -24.48 -31.86
N LEU A 149 16.22 -23.48 -31.33
CA LEU A 149 17.51 -23.06 -31.86
C LEU A 149 18.58 -24.14 -31.75
N GLY A 150 18.66 -24.82 -30.60
CA GLY A 150 19.59 -25.92 -30.38
C GLY A 150 19.41 -27.02 -31.43
N GLY A 151 18.15 -27.38 -31.71
CA GLY A 151 17.80 -28.33 -32.77
C GLY A 151 18.26 -27.86 -34.16
N LEU A 152 17.93 -26.63 -34.53
CA LEU A 152 18.29 -26.08 -35.85
C LEU A 152 19.81 -25.94 -36.02
N LEU A 153 20.52 -25.45 -35.01
CA LEU A 153 21.98 -25.36 -35.04
C LEU A 153 22.60 -26.76 -35.16
N GLY A 154 22.07 -27.74 -34.44
CA GLY A 154 22.47 -29.14 -34.57
C GLY A 154 22.31 -29.66 -35.99
N THR A 155 21.16 -29.39 -36.64
CA THR A 155 20.95 -29.79 -38.04
C THR A 155 21.93 -29.11 -39.00
N ALA A 156 22.15 -27.80 -38.86
CA ALA A 156 23.07 -27.06 -39.72
C ALA A 156 24.53 -27.53 -39.54
N LEU A 157 24.94 -27.84 -38.30
CA LEU A 157 26.27 -28.39 -38.02
C LEU A 157 26.42 -29.81 -38.61
N MET A 158 25.38 -30.63 -38.55
CA MET A 158 25.39 -31.94 -39.20
C MET A 158 25.52 -31.82 -40.72
N ASP A 159 24.77 -30.92 -41.36
CA ASP A 159 24.86 -30.67 -42.80
C ASP A 159 26.24 -30.15 -43.20
N LEU A 160 26.82 -29.24 -42.41
CA LEU A 160 28.15 -28.70 -42.67
C LEU A 160 29.25 -29.76 -42.50
N SER A 161 29.11 -30.62 -41.49
CA SER A 161 30.00 -31.77 -41.29
C SER A 161 29.91 -32.75 -42.45
N LYS A 162 28.69 -33.02 -42.95
CA LYS A 162 28.46 -33.87 -44.12
C LYS A 162 29.12 -33.27 -45.37
N CYS A 163 28.95 -31.97 -45.60
CA CYS A 163 29.62 -31.26 -46.69
C CYS A 163 31.15 -31.34 -46.59
N LYS A 164 31.71 -31.19 -45.38
CA LYS A 164 33.15 -31.31 -45.14
C LYS A 164 33.68 -32.71 -45.48
N ILE A 165 32.96 -33.77 -45.08
CA ILE A 165 33.33 -35.15 -45.40
C ILE A 165 33.30 -35.37 -46.92
N LEU A 166 32.20 -34.97 -47.57
CA LEU A 166 32.05 -35.11 -49.02
C LEU A 166 33.13 -34.36 -49.82
N LEU A 167 33.55 -33.19 -49.35
CA LEU A 167 34.64 -32.42 -49.98
C LEU A 167 36.02 -33.07 -49.78
N GLY A 168 36.26 -33.67 -48.61
CA GLY A 168 37.48 -34.42 -48.31
C GLY A 168 37.60 -35.69 -49.16
N ASP A 169 36.49 -36.42 -49.32
CA ASP A 169 36.41 -37.62 -50.17
C ASP A 169 36.62 -37.28 -51.65
N ALA A 170 36.21 -36.07 -52.08
CA ALA A 170 36.42 -35.55 -53.42
C ALA A 170 37.86 -35.05 -53.71
N LYS A 171 38.80 -35.14 -52.75
CA LYS A 171 40.19 -34.63 -52.85
C LYS A 171 40.29 -33.15 -53.26
N VAL A 172 39.35 -32.31 -52.83
CA VAL A 172 39.40 -30.87 -53.10
C VAL A 172 40.09 -30.15 -51.93
N GLU A 173 41.27 -29.56 -52.16
CA GLU A 173 41.93 -28.71 -51.16
C GLU A 173 41.19 -27.37 -51.00
N CYS A 174 40.62 -27.11 -49.81
CA CYS A 174 39.86 -25.89 -49.52
C CYS A 174 40.72 -24.60 -49.40
N SER A 175 42.03 -24.68 -49.49
CA SER A 175 42.97 -23.56 -49.32
C SER A 175 43.14 -22.66 -50.54
N ALA A 176 42.47 -22.94 -51.67
CA ALA A 176 42.60 -22.16 -52.90
C ALA A 176 41.27 -21.88 -53.61
N LEU A 177 40.25 -21.38 -52.89
CA LEU A 177 38.99 -20.97 -53.51
C LEU A 177 39.16 -19.62 -54.24
N MET A 178 39.14 -19.63 -55.58
CA MET A 178 39.08 -18.41 -56.40
C MET A 178 37.72 -17.70 -56.25
N GLU A 179 37.68 -16.37 -56.44
CA GLU A 179 36.50 -15.48 -56.32
C GLU A 179 35.14 -16.06 -56.81
N PRO A 180 35.06 -16.82 -57.93
CA PRO A 180 33.79 -17.37 -58.41
C PRO A 180 33.17 -18.42 -57.46
N GLN A 181 33.99 -19.16 -56.72
CA GLN A 181 33.52 -20.19 -55.78
C GLN A 181 33.04 -19.58 -54.46
N GLN A 182 33.64 -18.46 -54.03
CA GLN A 182 33.17 -17.70 -52.87
C GLN A 182 31.75 -17.15 -53.09
N SER A 183 31.46 -16.59 -54.27
CA SER A 183 30.09 -16.16 -54.62
C SER A 183 29.09 -17.31 -54.57
N LYS A 184 29.48 -18.52 -55.02
CA LYS A 184 28.59 -19.70 -55.00
C LYS A 184 28.33 -20.20 -53.58
N VAL A 185 29.33 -20.15 -52.71
CA VAL A 185 29.21 -20.48 -51.29
C VAL A 185 28.32 -19.48 -50.56
N GLU A 186 28.47 -18.18 -50.84
CA GLU A 186 27.58 -17.14 -50.28
C GLU A 186 26.13 -17.30 -50.73
N GLU A 187 25.90 -17.65 -52.00
CA GLU A 187 24.56 -17.90 -52.55
C GLU A 187 23.88 -19.09 -51.83
N LEU A 188 24.60 -20.20 -51.67
CA LEU A 188 24.13 -21.38 -50.95
C LEU A 188 23.89 -21.08 -49.48
N PHE A 189 24.75 -20.28 -48.85
CA PHE A 189 24.56 -19.85 -47.47
C PHE A 189 23.31 -18.98 -47.32
N LYS A 190 23.05 -18.05 -48.26
CA LYS A 190 21.82 -17.24 -48.28
C LYS A 190 20.57 -18.12 -48.45
N GLN A 191 20.61 -19.13 -49.32
CA GLN A 191 19.50 -20.08 -49.49
C GLN A 191 19.27 -20.91 -48.23
N MET A 192 20.31 -21.50 -47.65
CA MET A 192 20.21 -22.30 -46.44
C MET A 192 19.70 -21.46 -45.26
N LYS A 193 20.17 -20.21 -45.15
CA LYS A 193 19.66 -19.23 -44.18
C LYS A 193 18.16 -18.96 -44.39
N ALA A 194 17.73 -18.71 -45.62
CA ALA A 194 16.32 -18.46 -45.94
C ALA A 194 15.43 -19.66 -45.61
N ASP A 195 15.90 -20.89 -45.89
CA ASP A 195 15.15 -22.13 -45.63
C ASP A 195 15.00 -22.40 -44.13
N ILE A 196 16.05 -22.14 -43.34
CA ILE A 196 15.98 -22.19 -41.87
C ILE A 196 15.00 -21.15 -41.32
N PHE A 197 15.00 -19.94 -41.87
CA PHE A 197 14.04 -18.91 -41.46
C PHE A 197 12.60 -19.25 -41.84
N ALA A 198 12.38 -19.89 -43.00
CA ALA A 198 11.05 -20.37 -43.40
C ALA A 198 10.55 -21.48 -42.47
N LYS A 199 11.43 -22.42 -42.08
CA LYS A 199 11.13 -23.48 -41.10
C LYS A 199 10.82 -22.90 -39.71
N LEU A 200 11.51 -21.83 -39.29
CA LEU A 200 11.22 -21.09 -38.06
C LEU A 200 9.87 -20.37 -38.09
N ALA A 201 9.52 -19.77 -39.23
CA ALA A 201 8.25 -19.05 -39.40
C ALA A 201 7.03 -19.98 -39.36
N LEU A 202 7.19 -21.25 -39.73
CA LEU A 202 6.15 -22.29 -39.64
C LEU A 202 5.95 -22.80 -38.20
N SER A 203 6.91 -22.60 -37.29
CA SER A 203 6.70 -22.86 -35.86
C SER A 203 6.00 -21.66 -35.22
N GLU A 204 4.67 -21.73 -35.10
CA GLU A 204 3.72 -20.63 -34.82
C GLU A 204 3.93 -19.80 -33.52
N ASN A 205 5.05 -19.90 -32.81
CA ASN A 205 5.23 -19.22 -31.52
C ASN A 205 6.54 -18.45 -31.34
N LEU A 206 7.43 -18.35 -32.33
CA LEU A 206 8.67 -17.58 -32.17
C LEU A 206 8.53 -16.20 -32.83
N ASP A 207 8.62 -15.13 -32.02
CA ASP A 207 8.72 -13.76 -32.54
C ASP A 207 10.00 -13.59 -33.37
N ILE A 208 9.84 -13.71 -34.68
CA ILE A 208 10.89 -13.62 -35.71
C ILE A 208 11.64 -12.28 -35.61
N MET A 209 11.03 -11.22 -35.05
CA MET A 209 11.69 -9.91 -34.93
C MET A 209 12.86 -9.90 -33.96
N MET A 210 12.83 -10.70 -32.88
CA MET A 210 13.96 -10.77 -31.95
C MET A 210 15.11 -11.63 -32.50
N PHE A 211 14.83 -12.68 -33.27
CA PHE A 211 15.86 -13.49 -33.91
C PHE A 211 16.67 -12.74 -34.96
N LYS A 212 16.02 -11.81 -35.68
CA LYS A 212 16.70 -10.90 -36.61
C LYS A 212 17.76 -10.03 -35.94
N ARG A 213 17.68 -9.78 -34.62
CA ARG A 213 18.71 -9.05 -33.85
C ARG A 213 19.92 -9.92 -33.49
N LEU A 214 19.71 -11.20 -33.17
CA LEU A 214 20.77 -12.13 -32.74
C LEU A 214 21.62 -12.64 -33.91
N ILE A 215 21.05 -12.79 -35.10
CA ILE A 215 21.75 -13.34 -36.28
C ILE A 215 22.42 -12.22 -37.12
N ARG A 216 22.70 -11.06 -36.53
CA ARG A 216 23.57 -10.07 -37.19
C ARG A 216 24.97 -10.67 -37.28
N LEU A 217 25.40 -10.94 -38.51
CA LEU A 217 26.74 -11.43 -38.85
C LEU A 217 27.81 -10.60 -38.13
N PRO A 218 28.95 -11.21 -37.73
CA PRO A 218 30.08 -10.45 -37.22
C PRO A 218 30.41 -9.38 -38.26
N LYS A 219 30.36 -8.11 -37.85
CA LYS A 219 30.91 -7.04 -38.67
C LYS A 219 32.37 -7.39 -38.85
N ASN A 220 32.76 -7.68 -40.09
CA ASN A 220 34.13 -7.87 -40.50
C ASN A 220 34.94 -6.71 -39.92
N ALA A 221 35.80 -7.01 -38.96
CA ALA A 221 36.86 -6.12 -38.55
C ALA A 221 37.87 -6.13 -39.71
N SER A 222 37.64 -5.27 -40.70
CA SER A 222 38.65 -4.94 -41.69
C SER A 222 39.61 -3.96 -41.04
N THR A 223 40.82 -4.48 -40.78
CA THR A 223 42.10 -3.76 -40.80
C THR A 223 42.20 -2.78 -41.96
#